data_AF-A0A436WY49-F1
#
_entry.id   AF-A0A436WY49-F1
#
_cell.length_a   1.000
_cell.length_b   1.000
_cell.length_c   1.000
_cell.angle_alpha   90.00
_cell.angle_beta   90.00
_cell.angle_gamma   90.00
#
_symmetry.space_group_name_H-M   'P 1'
#
loop_
_entity.id
_entity.type
_entity.pdbx_description
1 polymer ?
#
loop_
_entity_poly.entity_id
_entity_poly.type
_entity_poly.pdbx_seq_one_letter_code
_entity_poly.pdbx_strand_id
1 'polypeptide(L)'
;MRWLFGNDWNWIAAGAVSAALLLGLSFLTHFPFLVSLVIAALVFAGLVFVLAPRQLFEGLDLGSIGGGQVAFARELLAQAQPAADKLAAAASSIADKDMKAKVKNLSDIAADVISRVEAKPASAPSVRRFLTYYVPQAAEVAEGYATLAKRRAPSQVRLSKVGAVITKLQDAFVHYADSLADSELGTLDVDLRLIQESLKEDIGR
;
A
#
# COMPACT_ATOMS: atom_id res chain seq x y z
N MET A 1 -16.78 -27.23 -8.68
CA MET A 1 -16.37 -28.44 -7.92
C MET A 1 -14.95 -28.21 -7.41
N ARG A 2 -14.81 -27.81 -6.13
CA ARG A 2 -13.53 -27.42 -5.52
C ARG A 2 -12.77 -28.68 -5.06
N TRP A 3 -11.70 -28.99 -5.78
CA TRP A 3 -10.55 -29.74 -5.25
C TRP A 3 -9.90 -28.92 -4.13
N LEU A 4 -10.15 -29.26 -2.86
CA LEU A 4 -9.46 -28.69 -1.68
C LEU A 4 -9.49 -29.69 -0.51
N PHE A 5 -8.85 -30.85 -0.65
CA PHE A 5 -8.44 -31.66 0.49
C PHE A 5 -6.95 -31.44 0.70
N GLY A 6 -6.63 -30.56 1.65
CA GLY A 6 -5.27 -30.22 2.04
C GLY A 6 -5.19 -30.15 3.56
N ASN A 7 -4.89 -31.30 4.15
CA ASN A 7 -4.33 -31.50 5.49
C ASN A 7 -5.29 -31.42 6.71
N ASP A 8 -6.28 -32.31 6.73
CA ASP A 8 -7.17 -32.58 7.88
C ASP A 8 -6.44 -33.17 9.12
N TRP A 9 -5.19 -33.62 8.95
CA TRP A 9 -4.39 -34.26 9.99
C TRP A 9 -3.99 -33.32 11.14
N ASN A 10 -3.78 -32.03 10.85
CA ASN A 10 -3.40 -31.04 11.88
C ASN A 10 -4.56 -30.71 12.82
N TRP A 11 -5.80 -30.82 12.36
CA TRP A 11 -6.99 -30.57 13.18
C TRP A 11 -7.21 -31.68 14.21
N ILE A 12 -6.98 -32.93 13.79
CA ILE A 12 -7.05 -34.11 14.66
C ILE A 12 -5.89 -34.11 15.66
N ALA A 13 -4.67 -33.75 15.21
CA ALA A 13 -3.50 -33.64 16.08
C ALA A 13 -3.67 -32.55 17.15
N ALA A 14 -4.19 -31.38 16.78
CA ALA A 14 -4.47 -30.30 17.72
C ALA A 14 -5.56 -30.69 18.75
N GLY A 15 -6.61 -31.40 18.31
CA GLY A 15 -7.63 -31.94 19.19
C GLY A 15 -7.09 -32.96 20.18
N ALA A 16 -6.24 -33.89 19.73
CA ALA A 16 -5.63 -34.91 20.56
C ALA A 16 -4.68 -34.32 21.62
N VAL A 17 -3.88 -33.31 21.26
CA VAL A 17 -2.98 -32.60 22.19
C VAL A 17 -3.78 -31.83 23.24
N SER A 18 -4.88 -31.16 22.85
CA SER A 18 -5.73 -30.43 23.80
C SER A 18 -6.47 -31.37 24.77
N ALA A 19 -6.92 -32.54 24.30
CA ALA A 19 -7.56 -33.55 25.14
C ALA A 19 -6.58 -34.18 26.14
N ALA A 20 -5.35 -34.47 25.69
CA ALA A 20 -4.28 -34.99 26.56
C ALA A 20 -3.84 -33.96 27.61
N LEU A 21 -3.79 -32.67 27.25
CA LEU A 21 -3.49 -31.58 28.18
C LEU A 21 -4.59 -31.42 29.23
N LEU A 22 -5.86 -31.50 28.83
CA LEU A 22 -7.02 -31.41 29.75
C LEU A 22 -7.05 -32.58 30.74
N LEU A 23 -6.80 -33.81 30.28
CA LEU A 23 -6.79 -34.99 31.14
C LEU A 23 -5.58 -35.02 32.08
N GLY A 24 -4.39 -34.64 31.60
CA GLY A 24 -3.17 -34.58 32.39
C GLY A 24 -3.22 -33.49 33.47
N LEU A 25 -3.77 -32.33 33.15
CA LEU A 25 -3.90 -31.22 34.11
C LEU A 25 -5.01 -31.46 35.15
N SER A 26 -6.06 -32.21 34.78
CA SER A 26 -7.20 -32.48 35.66
C SER A 26 -6.92 -33.58 36.70
N PHE A 27 -5.97 -34.48 36.49
CA PHE A 27 -5.67 -35.57 37.43
C PHE A 27 -4.58 -35.22 38.46
N LEU A 28 -3.71 -34.24 38.19
CA LEU A 28 -2.50 -34.02 38.99
C LEU A 28 -2.67 -32.96 40.10
N THR A 29 -3.72 -32.15 40.05
CA THR A 29 -3.89 -31.03 40.98
C THR A 29 -5.37 -30.91 41.36
N HIS A 30 -5.70 -31.24 42.61
CA HIS A 30 -7.04 -31.06 43.19
C HIS A 30 -7.45 -29.57 43.27
N PHE A 31 -7.64 -28.92 42.11
CA PHE A 31 -8.14 -27.56 41.98
C PHE A 31 -9.53 -27.57 41.34
N PRO A 32 -10.46 -26.68 41.77
CA PRO A 32 -11.85 -26.74 41.35
C PRO A 32 -11.98 -26.58 39.84
N PHE A 33 -12.76 -27.48 39.23
CA PHE A 33 -13.03 -27.60 37.78
C PHE A 33 -13.34 -26.27 37.07
N LEU A 34 -13.89 -25.29 37.78
CA LEU A 34 -14.15 -23.95 37.27
C LEU A 34 -12.87 -23.20 36.85
N VAL A 35 -11.76 -23.38 37.56
CA VAL A 35 -10.51 -22.66 37.27
C VAL A 35 -9.84 -23.23 36.02
N SER A 36 -9.86 -24.56 35.84
CA SER A 36 -9.33 -25.18 34.63
C SER A 36 -10.18 -24.84 33.39
N LEU A 37 -11.50 -24.73 33.55
CA LEU A 37 -12.41 -24.29 32.49
C LEU A 37 -12.10 -22.85 32.02
N VAL A 38 -11.85 -21.94 32.96
CA VAL A 38 -11.53 -20.54 32.66
C VAL A 38 -10.17 -20.42 31.97
N ILE A 39 -9.16 -21.16 32.43
CA ILE A 39 -7.83 -21.16 31.81
C ILE A 39 -7.90 -21.76 30.40
N ALA A 40 -8.64 -22.85 30.20
CA ALA A 40 -8.85 -23.44 28.89
C ALA A 40 -9.57 -22.48 27.93
N ALA A 41 -10.59 -21.75 28.40
CA ALA A 41 -11.28 -20.74 27.60
C ALA A 41 -10.35 -19.59 27.19
N LEU A 42 -9.46 -19.13 28.10
CA LEU A 42 -8.50 -18.08 27.81
C LEU A 42 -7.40 -18.53 26.82
N VAL A 43 -6.90 -19.76 26.97
CA VAL A 43 -5.93 -20.34 26.03
C VAL A 43 -6.58 -20.57 24.67
N PHE A 44 -7.81 -21.06 24.62
CA PHE A 44 -8.57 -21.22 23.38
C PHE A 44 -8.84 -19.87 22.71
N ALA A 45 -9.25 -18.84 23.45
CA ALA A 45 -9.45 -17.49 22.91
C ALA A 45 -8.14 -16.87 22.40
N GLY A 46 -7.04 -17.03 23.13
CA GLY A 46 -5.72 -16.56 22.70
C GLY A 46 -5.23 -17.29 21.45
N LEU A 47 -5.44 -18.61 21.37
CA LEU A 47 -5.05 -19.42 20.22
C LEU A 47 -5.94 -19.10 19.01
N VAL A 48 -7.26 -18.95 19.20
CA VAL A 48 -8.19 -18.49 18.15
C VAL A 48 -7.83 -17.09 17.69
N PHE A 49 -7.42 -16.18 18.58
CA PHE A 49 -7.00 -14.84 18.19
C PHE A 49 -5.68 -14.82 17.39
N VAL A 50 -4.74 -15.70 17.71
CA VAL A 50 -3.45 -15.82 17.00
C VAL A 50 -3.58 -16.59 15.68
N LEU A 51 -4.48 -17.59 15.60
CA LEU A 51 -4.66 -18.46 14.42
C LEU A 51 -5.81 -18.04 13.50
N ALA A 52 -6.74 -17.19 13.92
CA ALA A 52 -7.83 -16.75 13.03
C ALA A 52 -7.31 -15.71 12.03
N PRO A 53 -7.37 -15.98 10.71
CA PRO A 53 -7.08 -14.97 9.71
C PRO A 53 -8.15 -13.88 9.81
N ARG A 54 -7.73 -12.63 9.63
CA ARG A 54 -8.51 -11.38 9.71
C ARG A 54 -9.78 -11.35 8.84
N GLN A 55 -10.82 -12.13 9.16
CA GLN A 55 -12.02 -12.27 8.33
C GLN A 55 -13.36 -12.19 9.10
N LEU A 56 -13.34 -11.80 10.38
CA LEU A 56 -14.58 -11.64 11.17
C LEU A 56 -15.12 -10.19 11.21
N PHE A 57 -14.58 -9.28 10.40
CA PHE A 57 -15.04 -7.89 10.32
C PHE A 57 -15.39 -7.43 8.90
N GLU A 58 -15.82 -8.37 8.06
CA GLU A 58 -16.40 -8.07 6.76
C GLU A 58 -17.90 -7.81 6.95
N GLY A 59 -18.27 -6.62 7.43
CA GLY A 59 -19.69 -6.23 7.51
C GLY A 59 -20.14 -5.18 8.53
N LEU A 60 -19.26 -4.56 9.33
CA LEU A 60 -19.64 -3.46 10.23
C LEU A 60 -18.81 -2.21 9.96
N ASP A 61 -19.20 -1.52 8.88
CA ASP A 61 -18.68 -0.24 8.43
C ASP A 61 -19.33 0.90 9.23
N LEU A 62 -18.91 1.17 10.47
CA LEU A 62 -19.33 2.38 11.21
C LEU A 62 -18.22 3.01 12.10
N GLY A 63 -16.94 2.86 11.74
CA GLY A 63 -15.85 3.56 12.47
C GLY A 63 -14.41 3.41 11.94
N SER A 64 -14.20 2.76 10.79
CA SER A 64 -12.88 2.34 10.28
C SER A 64 -12.15 3.36 9.40
N ILE A 65 -12.71 4.55 9.21
CA ILE A 65 -12.25 5.54 8.20
C ILE A 65 -10.79 5.95 8.39
N GLY A 66 -10.23 5.94 9.61
CA GLY A 66 -8.80 6.22 9.81
C GLY A 66 -7.88 4.99 9.65
N GLY A 67 -8.18 3.91 10.36
CA GLY A 67 -7.25 2.77 10.48
C GLY A 67 -7.11 1.92 9.22
N GLY A 68 -8.21 1.69 8.49
CA GLY A 68 -8.19 0.92 7.26
C GLY A 68 -7.47 1.65 6.12
N GLN A 69 -7.66 2.97 6.04
CA GLN A 69 -7.00 3.82 5.05
C GLN A 69 -5.50 3.91 5.30
N VAL A 70 -5.07 4.03 6.56
CA VAL A 70 -3.65 4.01 6.95
C VAL A 70 -3.01 2.66 6.61
N ALA A 71 -3.67 1.54 6.93
CA ALA A 71 -3.16 0.21 6.62
C ALA A 71 -3.04 -0.02 5.10
N PHE A 72 -4.07 0.39 4.35
CA PHE A 72 -4.06 0.30 2.89
C PHE A 72 -2.99 1.21 2.25
N ALA A 73 -2.85 2.45 2.71
CA ALA A 73 -1.81 3.36 2.26
C ALA A 73 -0.42 2.78 2.54
N ARG A 74 -0.20 2.25 3.73
CA ARG A 74 1.10 1.64 4.10
C ARG A 74 1.44 0.43 3.24
N GLU A 75 0.48 -0.44 2.98
CA GLU A 75 0.66 -1.61 2.11
C GLU A 75 0.95 -1.17 0.66
N LEU A 76 0.17 -0.21 0.15
CA LEU A 76 0.37 0.36 -1.18
C LEU A 76 1.76 0.98 -1.35
N LEU A 77 2.20 1.79 -0.38
CA LEU A 77 3.51 2.43 -0.37
C LEU A 77 4.62 1.38 -0.28
N ALA A 78 4.48 0.37 0.57
CA ALA A 78 5.44 -0.73 0.67
C ALA A 78 5.60 -1.49 -0.65
N GLN A 79 4.52 -1.65 -1.42
CA GLN A 79 4.58 -2.27 -2.75
C GLN A 79 5.18 -1.35 -3.82
N ALA A 80 4.98 -0.04 -3.71
CA ALA A 80 5.48 0.95 -4.66
C ALA A 80 6.94 1.36 -4.43
N GLN A 81 7.42 1.29 -3.19
CA GLN A 81 8.77 1.71 -2.79
C GLN A 81 9.89 1.05 -3.63
N PRO A 82 9.89 -0.27 -3.87
CA PRO A 82 10.93 -0.90 -4.68
C PRO A 82 10.96 -0.39 -6.13
N ALA A 83 9.82 0.01 -6.67
CA ALA A 83 9.74 0.57 -8.02
C ALA A 83 10.27 2.01 -8.08
N ALA A 84 9.95 2.82 -7.06
CA ALA A 84 10.51 4.16 -6.90
C ALA A 84 12.04 4.13 -6.72
N ASP A 85 12.54 3.22 -5.88
CA ASP A 85 13.98 3.05 -5.65
C ASP A 85 14.71 2.61 -6.94
N LYS A 86 14.11 1.69 -7.71
CA LYS A 86 14.64 1.29 -9.02
C LYS A 86 14.70 2.45 -10.00
N LEU A 87 13.67 3.30 -10.05
CA LEU A 87 13.64 4.48 -10.90
C LEU A 87 14.75 5.48 -10.52
N ALA A 88 14.95 5.71 -9.22
CA ALA A 88 16.03 6.56 -8.71
C ALA A 88 17.44 6.00 -9.02
N ALA A 89 17.61 4.69 -8.87
CA ALA A 89 18.84 3.99 -9.24
C ALA A 89 19.11 4.06 -10.75
N ALA A 90 18.06 3.87 -11.57
CA ALA A 90 18.15 4.03 -13.01
C ALA A 90 18.59 5.44 -13.40
N ALA A 91 18.00 6.49 -12.80
CA ALA A 91 18.40 7.88 -13.01
C ALA A 91 19.91 8.10 -12.73
N SER A 92 20.41 7.52 -11.64
CA SER A 92 21.81 7.65 -11.24
C SER A 92 22.77 6.92 -12.18
N SER A 93 22.31 5.85 -12.83
CA SER A 93 23.09 5.01 -13.73
C SER A 93 23.23 5.55 -15.16
N ILE A 94 22.42 6.56 -15.52
CA ILE A 94 22.41 7.19 -16.85
C ILE A 94 23.56 8.20 -16.95
N ALA A 95 24.39 8.07 -17.98
CA ALA A 95 25.52 8.96 -18.25
C ALA A 95 25.11 10.27 -18.95
N ASP A 96 24.05 10.22 -19.75
CA ASP A 96 23.48 11.36 -20.47
C ASP A 96 22.83 12.35 -19.49
N LYS A 97 23.30 13.60 -19.47
CA LYS A 97 22.83 14.63 -18.54
C LYS A 97 21.36 15.00 -18.75
N ASP A 98 20.91 15.11 -20.00
CA ASP A 98 19.54 15.50 -20.32
C ASP A 98 18.56 14.39 -19.94
N MET A 99 18.90 13.14 -20.29
CA MET A 99 18.06 12.01 -19.90
C MET A 99 18.07 11.76 -18.39
N LYS A 100 19.23 11.91 -17.75
CA LYS A 100 19.34 11.82 -16.29
C LYS A 100 18.44 12.85 -15.61
N ALA A 101 18.40 14.09 -16.08
CA ALA A 101 17.51 15.11 -15.53
C ALA A 101 16.03 14.73 -15.66
N LYS A 102 15.63 14.18 -16.82
CA LYS A 102 14.25 13.71 -17.04
C LYS A 102 13.85 12.56 -16.11
N VAL A 103 14.69 11.53 -16.03
CA VAL A 103 14.42 10.37 -15.15
C VAL A 103 14.50 10.76 -13.67
N LYS A 104 15.40 11.69 -13.31
CA LYS A 104 15.42 12.26 -11.96
C LYS A 104 14.11 12.99 -11.66
N ASN A 105 13.58 13.79 -12.58
CA ASN A 105 12.30 14.47 -12.38
C ASN A 105 11.15 13.46 -12.18
N LEU A 106 11.12 12.37 -12.96
CA LEU A 106 10.16 11.27 -12.73
C LEU A 106 10.27 10.68 -11.32
N SER A 107 11.50 10.47 -10.84
CA SER A 107 11.78 9.98 -9.48
C SER A 107 11.34 10.99 -8.42
N ASP A 108 11.59 12.28 -8.63
CA ASP A 108 11.20 13.35 -7.70
C ASP A 108 9.66 13.43 -7.61
N ILE A 109 8.94 13.35 -8.73
CA ILE A 109 7.46 13.33 -8.75
C ILE A 109 6.91 12.08 -8.05
N ALA A 110 7.48 10.90 -8.30
CA ALA A 110 7.06 9.68 -7.62
C ALA A 110 7.26 9.79 -6.10
N ALA A 111 8.37 10.36 -5.64
CA ALA A 111 8.64 10.62 -4.23
C ALA A 111 7.67 11.65 -3.63
N ASP A 112 7.33 12.71 -4.36
CA ASP A 112 6.34 13.71 -3.91
C ASP A 112 4.95 13.07 -3.71
N VAL A 113 4.51 12.26 -4.68
CA VAL A 113 3.23 11.53 -4.57
C VAL A 113 3.24 10.56 -3.38
N ILE A 114 4.33 9.83 -3.16
CA ILE A 114 4.49 8.96 -1.98
C ILE A 114 4.38 9.78 -0.69
N SER A 115 5.10 10.90 -0.58
CA SER A 115 5.08 11.75 0.61
C SER A 115 3.70 12.34 0.89
N ARG A 116 2.94 12.73 -0.15
CA ARG A 116 1.55 13.19 -0.01
C ARG A 116 0.63 12.08 0.52
N VAL A 117 0.84 10.84 0.09
CA VAL A 117 0.05 9.69 0.56
C VAL A 117 0.40 9.31 1.99
N GLU A 118 1.66 9.46 2.39
CA GLU A 118 2.08 9.32 3.79
C GLU A 118 1.44 10.39 4.68
N ALA A 119 1.41 11.64 4.22
CA ALA A 119 0.77 12.74 4.94
C ALA A 119 -0.76 12.59 5.00
N LYS A 120 -1.38 12.10 3.92
CA LYS A 120 -2.83 11.93 3.79
C LYS A 120 -3.19 10.54 3.25
N PRO A 121 -3.30 9.53 4.12
CA PRO A 121 -3.61 8.14 3.74
C PRO A 121 -4.93 7.98 2.96
N ALA A 122 -5.86 8.91 3.13
CA ALA A 122 -7.13 8.95 2.39
C ALA A 122 -6.96 9.10 0.86
N SER A 123 -5.82 9.63 0.40
CA SER A 123 -5.50 9.80 -1.03
C SER A 123 -4.96 8.53 -1.70
N ALA A 124 -4.58 7.51 -0.91
CA ALA A 124 -3.98 6.27 -1.40
C ALA A 124 -4.80 5.56 -2.50
N PRO A 125 -6.14 5.49 -2.45
CA PRO A 125 -6.92 4.82 -3.51
C PRO A 125 -6.81 5.52 -4.86
N SER A 126 -6.73 6.86 -4.86
CA SER A 126 -6.65 7.70 -6.07
C SER A 126 -5.32 7.51 -6.79
N VAL A 127 -4.22 7.39 -6.04
CA VAL A 127 -2.87 7.17 -6.58
C VAL A 127 -2.52 5.72 -6.81
N ARG A 128 -3.35 4.76 -6.36
CA ARG A 128 -3.01 3.34 -6.42
C ARG A 128 -2.51 2.93 -7.78
N ARG A 129 -3.24 3.27 -8.85
CA ARG A 129 -2.87 2.91 -10.22
C ARG A 129 -1.57 3.56 -10.67
N PHE A 130 -1.35 4.81 -10.29
CA PHE A 130 -0.09 5.52 -10.52
C PHE A 130 1.09 4.75 -9.91
N LEU A 131 0.99 4.42 -8.63
CA LEU A 131 2.04 3.75 -7.87
C LEU A 131 2.26 2.28 -8.29
N THR A 132 1.21 1.53 -8.64
CA THR A 132 1.33 0.10 -8.96
C THR A 132 1.59 -0.21 -10.43
N TYR A 133 1.34 0.73 -11.35
CA TYR A 133 1.49 0.49 -12.79
C TYR A 133 2.45 1.47 -13.45
N TYR A 134 2.24 2.77 -13.25
CA TYR A 134 3.01 3.78 -13.97
C TYR A 134 4.44 3.93 -13.44
N VAL A 135 4.64 3.90 -12.11
CA VAL A 135 5.98 3.96 -11.49
C VAL A 135 6.86 2.76 -11.88
N PRO A 136 6.40 1.48 -11.76
CA PRO A 136 7.17 0.33 -12.23
C PRO A 136 7.48 0.39 -13.73
N GLN A 137 6.50 0.78 -14.56
CA GLN A 137 6.70 0.88 -16.00
C GLN A 137 7.73 1.96 -16.35
N ALA A 138 7.72 3.10 -15.66
CA ALA A 138 8.73 4.14 -15.83
C ALA A 138 10.12 3.64 -15.42
N ALA A 139 10.22 2.86 -14.34
CA ALA A 139 11.48 2.25 -13.90
C ALA A 139 12.04 1.28 -14.97
N GLU A 140 11.21 0.41 -15.53
CA GLU A 140 11.62 -0.52 -16.61
C GLU A 140 12.10 0.23 -17.86
N VAL A 141 11.40 1.28 -18.28
CA VAL A 141 11.78 2.07 -19.45
C VAL A 141 13.09 2.83 -19.20
N ALA A 142 13.28 3.37 -17.99
CA ALA A 142 14.51 4.06 -17.61
C ALA A 142 15.71 3.11 -17.51
N GLU A 143 15.52 1.92 -16.94
CA GLU A 143 16.54 0.86 -16.89
C GLU A 143 16.91 0.36 -18.30
N GLY A 144 15.91 0.19 -19.16
CA GLY A 144 16.08 -0.13 -20.58
C GLY A 144 16.91 0.93 -21.32
N TYR A 145 16.67 2.21 -21.05
CA TYR A 145 17.50 3.30 -21.57
C TYR A 145 18.94 3.20 -21.06
N ALA A 146 19.14 3.07 -19.75
CA ALA A 146 20.46 3.00 -19.14
C ALA A 146 21.28 1.81 -19.69
N THR A 147 20.64 0.66 -19.85
CA THR A 147 21.26 -0.55 -20.42
C THR A 147 21.60 -0.35 -21.90
N LEU A 148 20.72 0.28 -22.67
CA LEU A 148 20.95 0.56 -24.09
C LEU A 148 22.08 1.58 -24.28
N ALA A 149 22.14 2.62 -23.44
CA ALA A 149 23.16 3.66 -23.46
C ALA A 149 24.55 3.15 -23.08
N LYS A 150 24.63 2.13 -22.20
CA LYS A 150 25.90 1.48 -21.82
C LYS A 150 26.48 0.54 -22.89
N ARG A 151 25.74 0.24 -23.97
CA ARG A 151 26.27 -0.63 -25.04
C ARG A 151 27.39 0.08 -25.81
N ARG A 152 28.38 -0.69 -26.26
CA ARG A 152 29.55 -0.20 -27.01
C ARG A 152 29.21 0.48 -28.34
N ALA A 153 28.07 0.12 -28.95
CA ALA A 153 27.50 0.75 -30.15
C ALA A 153 25.98 0.93 -29.96
N PRO A 154 25.55 2.00 -29.27
CA PRO A 154 24.15 2.23 -29.02
C PRO A 154 23.47 2.72 -30.30
N SER A 155 22.31 2.14 -30.62
CA SER A 155 21.51 2.64 -31.74
C SER A 155 20.80 3.93 -31.34
N GLN A 156 21.24 5.06 -31.91
CA GLN A 156 20.66 6.38 -31.67
C GLN A 156 19.14 6.42 -31.89
N VAL A 157 18.63 5.71 -32.90
CA VAL A 157 17.18 5.62 -33.21
C VAL A 157 16.37 4.97 -32.07
N ARG A 158 16.91 3.95 -31.40
CA ARG A 158 16.21 3.34 -30.25
C ARG A 158 16.34 4.19 -29.00
N LEU A 159 17.49 4.84 -28.78
CA LEU A 159 17.66 5.77 -27.66
C LEU A 159 16.68 6.95 -27.74
N SER A 160 16.55 7.56 -28.92
CA SER A 160 15.60 8.67 -29.13
C SER A 160 14.15 8.22 -28.95
N LYS A 161 13.79 7.03 -29.44
CA LYS A 161 12.45 6.45 -29.26
C LYS A 161 12.13 6.21 -27.77
N VAL A 162 13.07 5.63 -27.02
CA VAL A 162 12.91 5.42 -25.57
C VAL A 162 12.84 6.76 -24.83
N GLY A 163 13.67 7.73 -25.22
CA GLY A 163 13.63 9.09 -24.66
C GLY A 163 12.31 9.83 -24.92
N ALA A 164 11.69 9.61 -26.08
CA ALA A 164 10.36 10.15 -26.37
C ALA A 164 9.28 9.52 -25.48
N VAL A 165 9.39 8.21 -25.18
CA VAL A 165 8.49 7.54 -24.23
C VAL A 165 8.68 8.10 -22.81
N ILE A 166 9.92 8.30 -22.37
CA ILE A 166 10.23 8.92 -21.07
C ILE A 166 9.64 10.32 -20.97
N THR A 167 9.70 11.11 -22.05
CA THR A 167 9.11 12.46 -22.09
C THR A 167 7.59 12.39 -21.96
N LYS A 168 6.92 11.47 -22.65
CA LYS A 168 5.47 11.27 -22.48
C LYS A 168 5.07 10.79 -21.09
N LEU A 169 5.91 9.93 -20.49
CA LEU A 169 5.72 9.50 -19.10
C LEU A 169 5.86 10.68 -18.14
N GLN A 170 6.78 11.62 -18.40
CA GLN A 170 6.94 12.83 -17.61
C GLN A 170 5.68 13.68 -17.63
N ASP A 171 5.11 13.94 -18.81
CA ASP A 171 3.86 14.70 -18.92
C ASP A 171 2.71 14.01 -18.17
N ALA A 172 2.62 12.68 -18.27
CA ALA A 172 1.62 11.90 -17.54
C ALA A 172 1.83 11.95 -16.02
N PHE A 173 3.07 11.91 -15.54
CA PHE A 173 3.40 11.99 -14.12
C PHE A 173 3.05 13.36 -13.54
N VAL A 174 3.41 14.43 -14.24
CA VAL A 174 3.05 15.80 -13.86
C VAL A 174 1.54 15.96 -13.81
N HIS A 175 0.83 15.53 -14.86
CA HIS A 175 -0.63 15.63 -14.89
C HIS A 175 -1.31 14.86 -13.76
N TYR A 176 -0.81 13.67 -13.41
CA TYR A 176 -1.30 12.91 -12.27
C TYR A 176 -1.03 13.64 -10.94
N ALA A 177 0.19 14.14 -10.73
CA ALA A 177 0.55 14.88 -9.51
C ALA A 177 -0.28 16.17 -9.35
N ASP A 178 -0.49 16.92 -10.44
CA ASP A 178 -1.33 18.12 -10.45
C ASP A 178 -2.79 17.77 -10.18
N SER A 179 -3.31 16.67 -10.76
CA SER A 179 -4.68 16.21 -10.49
C SER A 179 -4.90 15.86 -9.00
N LEU A 180 -3.86 15.37 -8.32
CA LEU A 180 -3.90 15.17 -6.86
C LEU A 180 -3.99 16.50 -6.12
N ALA A 181 -3.18 17.49 -6.51
CA ALA A 181 -3.23 18.82 -5.92
C ALA A 181 -4.59 19.50 -6.18
N ASP A 182 -5.16 19.40 -7.39
CA ASP A 182 -6.47 19.97 -7.71
C ASP A 182 -7.62 19.28 -6.97
N SER A 183 -7.55 17.95 -6.80
CA SER A 183 -8.52 17.23 -5.95
C SER A 183 -8.45 17.66 -4.47
N GLU A 184 -7.30 18.17 -4.04
CA GLU A 184 -7.08 18.74 -2.71
C GLU A 184 -7.56 20.20 -2.63
N LEU A 185 -7.46 20.97 -3.72
CA LEU A 185 -8.03 22.32 -3.82
C LEU A 185 -9.56 22.33 -3.96
N GLY A 186 -10.17 21.27 -4.50
CA GLY A 186 -11.63 21.10 -4.50
C GLY A 186 -12.25 21.04 -3.10
N THR A 187 -11.46 20.67 -2.07
CA THR A 187 -11.88 20.78 -0.67
C THR A 187 -11.73 22.18 -0.07
N LEU A 188 -10.91 23.06 -0.66
CA LEU A 188 -10.75 24.45 -0.21
C LEU A 188 -11.86 25.38 -0.74
N ASP A 189 -12.39 25.09 -1.93
CA ASP A 189 -13.53 25.81 -2.52
C ASP A 189 -14.86 25.55 -1.79
N VAL A 190 -14.96 24.41 -1.09
CA VAL A 190 -16.09 24.12 -0.19
C VAL A 190 -15.98 24.97 1.08
N ASP A 191 -14.78 25.12 1.64
CA ASP A 191 -14.56 25.96 2.83
C ASP A 191 -14.76 27.45 2.53
N LEU A 192 -14.39 27.94 1.33
CA LEU A 192 -14.69 29.30 0.91
C LEU A 192 -16.19 29.55 0.71
N ARG A 193 -16.94 28.57 0.19
CA ARG A 193 -18.42 28.65 0.13
C ARG A 193 -19.04 28.63 1.52
N LEU A 194 -18.52 27.82 2.44
CA LEU A 194 -19.02 27.75 3.81
C LEU A 194 -18.75 29.04 4.59
N ILE A 195 -17.57 29.66 4.39
CA ILE A 195 -17.23 30.97 4.97
C ILE A 195 -18.06 32.08 4.34
N GLN A 196 -18.34 32.02 3.04
CA GLN A 196 -19.24 33.00 2.39
C GLN A 196 -20.69 32.87 2.89
N GLU A 197 -21.18 31.65 3.12
CA GLU A 197 -22.53 31.43 3.65
C GLU A 197 -22.64 31.88 5.10
N SER A 198 -21.63 31.58 5.94
CA SER A 198 -21.60 32.05 7.34
C SER A 198 -21.45 33.57 7.47
N LEU A 199 -20.66 34.22 6.60
CA LEU A 199 -20.58 35.69 6.57
C LEU A 199 -21.91 36.33 6.14
N LYS A 200 -22.67 35.69 5.25
CA LYS A 200 -23.97 36.18 4.78
C LYS A 200 -25.05 36.03 5.85
N GLU A 201 -24.96 35.01 6.70
CA GLU A 201 -25.86 34.78 7.82
C GLU A 201 -25.59 35.78 8.98
N ASP A 202 -24.33 36.17 9.20
CA ASP A 202 -23.94 37.11 10.27
C ASP A 202 -24.17 38.59 9.90
N ILE A 203 -24.08 38.96 8.61
CA ILE A 203 -24.37 40.32 8.11
C ILE A 203 -25.87 40.50 7.81
N GLY A 204 -26.64 39.41 7.83
CA GLY A 204 -28.07 39.36 7.54
C GLY A 204 -29.00 39.56 8.74
N ARG A 205 -28.50 39.97 9.91
CA ARG A 205 -29.31 40.37 11.08
C ARG A 205 -29.08 41.82 11.47
#